data_AF-A0A1D7YQ16-F1
#
_entry.id   AF-A0A1D7YQ16-F1
#
_cell.length_a   1.000
_cell.length_b   1.000
_cell.length_c   1.000
_cell.angle_alpha   90.00
_cell.angle_beta   90.00
_cell.angle_gamma   90.00
#
_symmetry.space_group_name_H-M   'P 1'
#
loop_
_entity.id
_entity.type
_entity.pdbx_description
1 polymer ?
#
loop_
_entity_poly.entity_id
_entity_poly.type
_entity_poly.pdbx_seq_one_letter_code
_entity_poly.pdbx_strand_id
1 'polypeptide(L)' 'MSLALGRDATTIVLECAECGDRHRVAETRVYLRCPGMVVRCPACSACEVLLVDRPRRLQLTLMSIRTLELP' A
#
# COMPACT_ATOMS: atom_id res chain seq x y z
N MET A 1 -6.91 9.71 -3.60
CA MET A 1 -6.48 8.29 -3.76
C MET A 1 -7.67 7.31 -3.62
N SER A 2 -8.85 7.63 -4.17
CA SER A 2 -10.06 6.79 -4.04
C SER A 2 -10.37 5.91 -5.28
N LEU A 3 -9.74 6.18 -6.43
CA LEU A 3 -10.18 5.62 -7.71
C LEU A 3 -9.60 4.24 -8.06
N ALA A 4 -8.47 3.83 -7.47
CA ALA A 4 -7.78 2.60 -7.89
C ALA A 4 -8.51 1.31 -7.49
N LEU A 5 -9.24 1.35 -6.37
CA LEU A 5 -9.82 0.17 -5.72
C LEU A 5 -11.34 0.27 -5.55
N GLY A 6 -11.97 1.32 -6.09
CA GLY A 6 -13.43 1.55 -6.00
C GLY A 6 -13.97 1.81 -4.58
N ARG A 7 -13.08 1.93 -3.59
CA ARG A 7 -13.36 2.09 -2.15
C ARG A 7 -12.38 3.08 -1.55
N ASP A 8 -12.67 3.55 -0.33
CA ASP A 8 -11.73 4.35 0.44
C ASP A 8 -10.51 3.48 0.80
N ALA A 9 -9.40 3.73 0.12
CA ALA A 9 -8.16 2.97 0.28
C ALA A 9 -7.61 3.02 1.71
N THR A 10 -7.96 4.04 2.49
CA THR A 10 -7.51 4.16 3.89
C THR A 10 -8.08 3.07 4.81
N THR A 11 -9.20 2.45 4.42
CA THR A 11 -9.89 1.41 5.20
C THR A 11 -9.38 -0.01 4.94
N ILE A 12 -8.57 -0.20 3.90
CA ILE A 12 -8.00 -1.50 3.51
C ILE A 12 -7.06 -2.00 4.60
N VAL A 13 -7.15 -3.29 4.91
CA VAL A 13 -6.26 -3.95 5.87
C VAL A 13 -5.17 -4.70 5.12
N LEU A 14 -3.93 -4.50 5.54
CA LEU A 14 -2.74 -5.19 5.04
C LEU A 14 -2.19 -6.09 6.14
N GLU A 15 -1.67 -7.25 5.75
CA GLU A 15 -0.84 -8.09 6.61
C GLU A 15 0.57 -8.18 6.03
N CYS A 16 1.56 -7.74 6.80
CA CYS A 16 2.95 -7.69 6.37
C CYS A 16 3.53 -9.10 6.25
N ALA A 17 4.09 -9.45 5.09
CA ALA A 17 4.73 -10.75 4.89
C ALA A 17 6.05 -10.91 5.68
N GLU A 18 6.69 -9.80 6.07
CA GLU A 18 8.00 -9.77 6.73
C GLU A 18 7.90 -9.93 8.26
N CYS A 19 7.00 -9.17 8.91
CA CYS A 19 6.86 -9.18 10.37
C CYS A 19 5.51 -9.68 10.89
N GLY A 20 4.53 -9.93 10.02
CA GLY A 20 3.19 -10.36 10.39
C GLY A 20 2.29 -9.28 10.98
N ASP A 21 2.73 -8.01 10.98
CA ASP A 21 1.91 -6.89 11.45
C ASP A 21 0.68 -6.71 10.57
N ARG A 22 -0.48 -6.45 11.20
CA ARG A 22 -1.78 -6.37 10.53
C ARG A 22 -2.43 -5.04 10.84
N HIS A 23 -2.46 -4.15 9.86
CA HIS A 23 -2.73 -2.72 10.02
C HIS A 23 -3.55 -2.15 8.86
N ARG A 24 -4.18 -1.01 9.09
CA ARG A 24 -4.87 -0.28 8.00
C ARG A 24 -3.87 0.48 7.15
N VAL A 25 -4.18 0.68 5.87
CA VAL A 25 -3.40 1.56 5.00
C VAL A 25 -3.28 2.98 5.60
N ALA A 26 -4.31 3.47 6.31
CA ALA A 26 -4.27 4.75 7.01
C ALA A 26 -3.11 4.90 8.03
N GLU A 27 -2.62 3.78 8.56
CA GLU A 27 -1.59 3.73 9.61
C GLU A 27 -0.17 3.59 9.01
N THR A 28 -0.08 3.33 7.70
CA THR A 28 1.20 3.11 7.00
C THR A 28 1.98 4.40 6.78
N ARG A 29 3.30 4.25 6.57
CA ARG A 29 4.15 5.36 6.15
C ARG A 29 4.14 5.46 4.63
N VAL A 30 3.61 6.57 4.11
CA VAL A 30 3.50 6.83 2.67
C VAL A 30 4.54 7.86 2.23
N TYR A 31 5.42 7.47 1.33
CA TYR A 31 6.44 8.35 0.75
C TYR A 31 6.07 8.71 -0.69
N LEU A 32 5.94 10.00 -0.99
CA LEU A 32 5.39 10.51 -2.26
C LEU A 32 6.43 10.98 -3.29
N ARG A 33 7.72 10.65 -3.15
CA ARG A 33 8.76 11.17 -4.06
C ARG A 33 8.99 10.25 -5.26
N CYS A 34 8.95 10.86 -6.45
CA CYS A 34 9.17 10.32 -7.79
C CYS A 34 10.18 9.14 -7.84
N PRO A 35 9.88 8.02 -8.54
CA PRO A 35 8.84 7.83 -9.56
C PRO A 35 7.49 7.29 -9.04
N GLY A 36 7.25 7.21 -7.73
CA GLY A 36 5.99 6.66 -7.23
C GLY A 36 5.72 6.94 -5.75
N MET A 37 4.56 6.48 -5.31
CA MET A 37 4.16 6.44 -3.91
C MET A 37 4.54 5.08 -3.32
N VAL A 38 5.30 5.10 -2.23
CA VAL A 38 5.74 3.89 -1.53
C VAL A 38 5.01 3.77 -0.21
N VAL A 39 4.34 2.65 0.00
CA VAL A 39 3.66 2.28 1.25
C VAL A 39 4.56 1.31 2.00
N ARG A 40 4.88 1.66 3.26
CA ARG A 40 5.69 0.81 4.13
C ARG A 40 4.94 0.42 5.39
N CYS A 41 5.23 -0.81 5.84
CA CYS A 41 4.74 -1.35 7.10
C CYS A 41 5.10 -0.38 8.26
N PRO A 42 4.14 -0.03 9.12
CA PRO A 42 4.39 0.87 10.25
C PRO A 42 5.32 0.24 11.30
N ALA A 43 5.31 -1.08 11.46
CA ALA A 43 6.17 -1.79 12.42
C ALA A 43 7.62 -1.95 11.94
N CYS A 44 7.84 -2.57 10.77
CA CYS A 44 9.20 -2.96 10.32
C CYS A 44 9.76 -2.11 9.18
N SER A 45 8.97 -1.18 8.62
CA SER A 45 9.34 -0.37 7.44
C SER A 45 9.62 -1.18 6.16
N ALA A 46 9.25 -2.46 6.12
CA ALA A 46 9.25 -3.24 4.88
C ALA A 46 8.35 -2.57 3.83
N CYS A 47 8.73 -2.70 2.56
CA CYS A 47 8.01 -2.09 1.46
C CYS A 47 6.84 -2.99 1.05
N GLU A 48 5.61 -2.52 1.26
CA GLU A 48 4.39 -3.32 1.09
C GLU A 48 3.76 -3.08 -0.27
N VAL A 49 3.61 -1.80 -0.66
CA VAL A 49 3.03 -1.40 -1.95
C VAL A 49 3.90 -0.34 -2.61
N LEU A 50 4.14 -0.50 -3.91
CA LEU A 50 4.63 0.57 -4.77
C LEU A 50 3.52 0.96 -5.74
N LEU A 51 3.10 2.23 -5.69
CA LEU A 51 2.15 2.80 -6.61
C LEU A 51 2.87 3.78 -7.54
N VAL A 52 2.80 3.53 -8.84
CA VAL A 52 3.41 4.39 -9.85
C VAL A 52 2.34 4.92 -10.77
N ASP A 53 2.19 6.24 -10.79
CA ASP A 53 1.35 6.91 -11.77
C ASP A 53 2.13 7.02 -13.09
N ARG A 54 1.60 6.41 -14.15
CA ARG A 54 2.15 6.49 -15.51
C ARG A 54 1.14 7.23 -16.38
N PRO A 55 1.56 7.86 -17.49
CA PRO A 55 0.69 8.71 -18.32
C PRO A 55 -0.64 8.08 -18.81
N ARG A 56 -0.79 6.75 -18.79
CA ARG A 56 -2.00 6.03 -19.23
C ARG A 56 -2.48 4.95 -18.26
N ARG A 57 -1.80 4.75 -17.13
CA ARG A 57 -2.15 3.67 -16.20
C ARG A 57 -1.65 3.98 -14.81
N LEU A 58 -2.44 3.61 -13.83
CA LEU A 58 -2.02 3.52 -12.46
C LEU A 58 -1.50 2.10 -12.21
N GLN A 59 -0.23 1.96 -11.85
CA GLN A 59 0.37 0.66 -11.59
C GLN A 59 0.55 0.47 -10.08
N LEU A 60 -0.12 -0.55 -9.52
CA LEU A 60 -0.01 -0.95 -8.12
C LEU A 60 0.77 -2.27 -8.06
N THR A 61 1.94 -2.27 -7.43
CA THR A 61 2.78 -3.46 -7.23
C THR A 61 2.74 -3.84 -5.75
N LEU A 62 2.27 -5.05 -5.46
CA LEU A 62 2.31 -5.65 -4.13
C LEU A 62 3.65 -6.37 -3.96
N MET A 63 4.38 -6.06 -2.89
CA MET A 63 5.67 -6.69 -2.60
C MET A 63 5.54 -7.58 -1.36
N SER A 64 5.85 -7.05 -0.17
CA SER A 64 5.82 -7.83 1.07
C SER A 64 4.45 -7.82 1.76
N ILE A 65 3.39 -8.19 1.02
CA ILE A 65 2.03 -8.32 1.58
C ILE A 65 1.61 -9.80 1.54
N ARG A 66 1.21 -10.32 2.70
CA ARG A 66 0.66 -11.68 2.82
C ARG A 66 -0.83 -11.71 2.48
N THR A 67 -1.58 -10.71 2.94
CA THR A 67 -3.02 -10.60 2.69
C THR A 67 -3.41 -9.13 2.56
N LEU A 68 -4.30 -8.84 1.61
CA LEU A 68 -4.91 -7.54 1.39
C LEU A 68 -6.42 -7.73 1.44
N GLU A 69 -7.07 -7.11 2.42
CA GLU A 69 -8.52 -7.22 2.63
C GLU A 69 -9.21 -5.92 2.23
N LEU A 70 -10.18 -6.07 1.31
CA LEU A 70 -11.06 -4.99 0.88
C LEU A 70 -12.39 -5.14 1.63
N PRO A 71 -12.95 -4.05 2.19
CA PRO A 71 -14.31 -4.05 2.73
C PRO A 71 -15.40 -4.00 1.64
#